data_AF-A0A6S7L302-F1
#
_entry.id   AF-A0A6S7L302-F1
#
_cell.length_a   1.000
_cell.length_b   1.000
_cell.length_c   1.000
_cell.angle_alpha   90.00
_cell.angle_beta   90.00
_cell.angle_gamma   90.00
#
_symmetry.space_group_name_H-M   'P 1'
#
loop_
_entity.id
_entity.type
_entity.pdbx_description
1 polymer ?
#
loop_
_entity_poly.entity_id
_entity_poly.type
_entity_poly.pdbx_seq_one_letter_code
_entity_poly.pdbx_strand_id
1 'polypeptide(L)'
;MILTGRAEIPDFNTLEQEMVKEFCKSPRKVQWRGGTEKSSFNYLLLDPRVTLDLPQRTKKLPSTEAFRCFILSIFYVGKGKRSRPYAHLHEAIKYAKSKSNQKLDQIWDIWRDGMGVISLHLFQSAIPVEAFTREACMVEALGLSQLTNQKRGEYYGLCANLDLKKKRKLGIFLLHKAFQIFLQEGERQICQEDL
;
A
#
# COMPACT_ATOMS: atom_id res chain seq x y z
N MET A 1 7.78 -4.78 17.06
CA MET A 1 7.93 -3.41 17.61
C MET A 1 6.93 -2.47 16.92
N ILE A 2 5.68 -2.42 17.41
CA ILE A 2 4.45 -1.89 16.77
C ILE A 2 3.71 -2.91 15.89
N LEU A 3 4.29 -3.43 14.80
CA LEU A 3 3.62 -4.45 13.95
C LEU A 3 3.45 -5.85 14.61
N THR A 4 3.93 -6.01 15.85
CA THR A 4 3.84 -7.24 16.65
C THR A 4 2.71 -7.19 17.68
N GLY A 5 1.79 -6.23 17.58
CA GLY A 5 0.58 -6.12 18.42
C GLY A 5 0.79 -5.66 19.87
N ARG A 6 2.01 -5.24 20.25
CA ARG A 6 2.37 -4.88 21.63
C ARG A 6 2.51 -3.37 21.91
N ALA A 7 2.33 -2.51 20.92
CA ALA A 7 2.48 -1.07 21.09
C ALA A 7 1.36 -0.33 20.37
N GLU A 8 0.95 0.81 20.95
CA GLU A 8 -0.05 1.70 20.38
C GLU A 8 0.31 2.13 18.96
N ILE A 9 -0.73 2.26 18.13
CA ILE A 9 -0.60 2.81 16.79
C ILE A 9 -0.25 4.29 16.93
N PRO A 10 0.86 4.76 16.35
CA PRO A 10 1.27 6.14 16.50
C PRO A 10 0.26 7.06 15.79
N ASP A 11 -0.29 8.06 16.49
CA ASP A 11 -1.08 9.11 15.85
C ASP A 11 -0.16 10.12 15.16
N PHE A 12 -0.20 10.10 13.83
CA PHE A 12 0.61 10.96 12.97
C PHE A 12 -0.27 11.83 12.07
N ASN A 13 -1.54 12.03 12.43
CA ASN A 13 -2.49 12.80 11.64
C ASN A 13 -1.98 14.22 11.36
N THR A 14 -1.46 14.92 12.37
CA THR A 14 -0.89 16.27 12.18
C THR A 14 0.25 16.28 11.16
N LEU A 15 1.18 15.33 11.25
CA LEU A 15 2.30 15.23 10.30
C LEU A 15 1.83 14.90 8.88
N GLU A 16 0.84 14.00 8.75
CA GLU A 16 0.23 13.70 7.45
C GLU A 16 -0.41 14.97 6.85
N GLN A 17 -1.15 15.75 7.64
CA GLN A 17 -1.77 16.99 7.17
C GLN A 17 -0.73 18.04 6.76
N GLU A 18 0.37 18.18 7.51
CA GLU A 18 1.47 19.07 7.14
C GLU A 18 2.13 18.66 5.82
N MET A 19 2.38 17.36 5.64
CA MET A 19 2.90 16.80 4.39
C MET A 19 1.95 17.12 3.21
N VAL A 20 0.65 16.85 3.36
CA VAL A 20 -0.36 17.12 2.31
C VAL A 20 -0.44 18.63 2.02
N LYS A 21 -0.43 19.48 3.05
CA LYS A 21 -0.49 20.93 2.90
C LYS A 21 0.70 21.48 2.11
N GLU A 22 1.88 20.91 2.28
CA GLU A 22 3.05 21.30 1.49
C GLU A 22 2.87 20.97 0.01
N PHE A 23 2.35 19.78 -0.31
CA PHE A 23 2.10 19.37 -1.69
C PHE A 23 0.97 20.17 -2.36
N CYS A 24 0.11 20.82 -1.58
CA CYS A 24 -0.90 21.77 -2.07
C CYS A 24 -0.36 23.19 -2.36
N LYS A 25 0.92 23.49 -2.06
CA LYS A 25 1.50 24.81 -2.35
C LYS A 25 1.56 25.08 -3.86
N SER A 26 1.40 26.35 -4.24
CA SER A 26 1.32 26.77 -5.65
C SER A 26 2.52 26.28 -6.49
N PRO A 27 2.30 25.77 -7.72
CA PRO A 27 3.36 25.33 -8.62
C PRO A 27 4.40 26.41 -8.95
N ARG A 28 4.03 27.70 -8.82
CA ARG A 28 4.95 28.83 -9.03
C ARG A 28 6.09 28.87 -8.03
N LYS A 29 5.95 28.21 -6.87
CA LYS A 29 6.94 28.19 -5.79
C LYS A 29 7.80 26.94 -5.78
N VAL A 30 7.29 25.80 -6.28
CA VAL A 30 8.00 24.51 -6.26
C VAL A 30 7.63 23.68 -7.47
N GLN A 31 8.63 23.18 -8.21
CA GLN A 31 8.44 22.23 -9.30
C GLN A 31 8.53 20.79 -8.77
N TRP A 32 7.39 20.12 -8.67
CA TRP A 32 7.32 18.73 -8.21
C TRP A 32 7.55 17.73 -9.35
N ARG A 33 8.31 16.67 -9.07
CA ARG A 33 8.54 15.57 -10.02
C ARG A 33 7.21 14.93 -10.42
N GLY A 34 6.98 14.82 -11.73
CA GLY A 34 5.73 14.28 -12.27
C GLY A 34 4.56 15.27 -12.30
N GLY A 35 4.77 16.52 -11.89
CA GLY A 35 3.79 17.60 -11.94
C GLY A 35 2.87 17.66 -10.72
N THR A 36 1.82 18.49 -10.82
CA THR A 36 0.87 18.77 -9.74
C THR A 36 -0.55 18.31 -10.05
N GLU A 37 -0.72 17.50 -11.11
CA GLU A 37 -2.01 16.90 -11.45
C GLU A 37 -2.39 15.87 -10.38
N LYS A 38 -3.61 15.99 -9.84
CA LYS A 38 -4.18 15.10 -8.82
C LYS A 38 -4.72 13.80 -9.42
N SER A 39 -3.87 13.10 -10.17
CA SER A 39 -4.21 11.88 -10.92
C SER A 39 -3.57 10.62 -10.35
N SER A 40 -2.90 10.72 -9.20
CA SER A 40 -2.16 9.63 -8.57
C SER A 40 -2.85 9.11 -7.31
N PHE A 41 -2.54 7.87 -6.97
CA PHE A 41 -3.03 7.21 -5.77
C PHE A 41 -2.05 6.10 -5.34
N ASN A 42 -2.26 5.55 -4.15
CA ASN A 42 -1.55 4.37 -3.68
C ASN A 42 -2.45 3.14 -3.77
N TYR A 43 -1.87 1.95 -3.88
CA TYR A 43 -2.63 0.71 -3.78
C TYR A 43 -1.79 -0.37 -3.11
N LEU A 44 -2.49 -1.35 -2.53
CA LEU A 44 -1.89 -2.54 -1.95
C LEU A 44 -2.39 -3.76 -2.72
N LEU A 45 -1.52 -4.74 -2.90
CA LEU A 45 -1.94 -6.09 -3.27
C LEU A 45 -1.86 -6.98 -2.04
N LEU A 46 -2.97 -7.65 -1.72
CA LEU A 46 -3.10 -8.51 -0.55
C LEU A 46 -3.39 -9.96 -0.97
N ASP A 47 -2.87 -10.89 -0.18
CA ASP A 47 -3.09 -12.33 -0.34
C ASP A 47 -4.36 -12.76 0.43
N PRO A 48 -5.43 -13.19 -0.26
CA PRO A 48 -6.67 -13.62 0.39
C PRO A 48 -6.50 -14.87 1.26
N ARG A 49 -5.48 -15.70 1.00
CA ARG A 49 -5.14 -16.88 1.82
C ARG A 49 -4.73 -16.49 3.23
N VAL A 50 -4.28 -15.25 3.42
CA VAL A 50 -3.88 -14.69 4.71
C VAL A 50 -5.00 -13.88 5.36
N THR A 51 -5.73 -13.07 4.60
CA THR A 51 -6.83 -12.25 5.15
C THR A 51 -7.99 -13.14 5.63
N LEU A 52 -8.32 -14.19 4.86
CA LEU A 52 -9.42 -15.12 5.12
C LEU A 52 -10.75 -14.37 5.34
N ASP A 53 -11.09 -13.46 4.42
CA ASP A 53 -12.24 -12.55 4.53
C ASP A 53 -12.25 -11.78 5.86
N LEU A 54 -11.11 -11.12 6.13
CA LEU A 54 -10.83 -10.43 7.39
C LEU A 54 -11.96 -9.45 7.80
N PRO A 55 -12.59 -8.67 6.90
CA PRO A 55 -13.70 -7.79 7.25
C PRO A 55 -14.89 -8.50 7.91
N GLN A 56 -15.21 -9.74 7.51
CA GLN A 56 -16.31 -10.50 8.13
C GLN A 56 -15.96 -11.06 9.51
N ARG A 57 -14.69 -11.38 9.75
CA ARG A 57 -14.21 -11.96 11.01
C ARG A 57 -13.76 -10.93 12.05
N THR A 58 -13.61 -9.65 11.69
CA THR A 58 -13.09 -8.62 12.60
C THR A 58 -13.90 -8.44 13.89
N LYS A 59 -15.21 -8.74 13.88
CA LYS A 59 -16.07 -8.66 15.10
C LYS A 59 -15.68 -9.66 16.19
N LYS A 60 -14.99 -10.74 15.81
CA LYS A 60 -14.58 -11.84 16.70
C LYS A 60 -13.07 -11.85 16.97
N LEU A 61 -12.33 -10.84 16.50
CA LEU A 61 -10.88 -10.77 16.60
C LEU A 61 -10.46 -9.52 17.38
N PRO A 62 -9.43 -9.61 18.23
CA PRO A 62 -8.79 -8.43 18.79
C PRO A 62 -8.30 -7.52 17.67
N SER A 63 -8.50 -6.20 17.81
CA SER A 63 -8.12 -5.21 16.79
C SER A 63 -6.64 -5.31 16.40
N THR A 64 -5.76 -5.60 17.36
CA THR A 64 -4.33 -5.79 17.13
C THR A 64 -4.02 -7.01 16.26
N GLU A 65 -4.76 -8.10 16.44
CA GLU A 65 -4.59 -9.32 15.65
C GLU A 65 -5.19 -9.17 14.25
N ALA A 66 -6.35 -8.50 14.14
CA ALA A 66 -6.92 -8.16 12.85
C ALA A 66 -5.97 -7.27 12.04
N PHE A 67 -5.40 -6.23 12.65
CA PHE A 67 -4.42 -5.38 12.00
C PHE A 67 -3.15 -6.15 11.61
N ARG A 68 -2.67 -7.06 12.47
CA ARG A 68 -1.52 -7.92 12.15
C ARG A 68 -1.81 -8.81 10.94
N CYS A 69 -2.97 -9.45 10.88
CA CYS A 69 -3.39 -10.27 9.74
C CYS A 69 -3.42 -9.44 8.44
N PHE A 70 -4.01 -8.25 8.49
CA PHE A 70 -3.99 -7.31 7.36
C PHE A 70 -2.56 -7.01 6.90
N ILE A 71 -1.67 -6.65 7.83
CA ILE A 71 -0.26 -6.36 7.52
C ILE A 71 0.44 -7.56 6.86
N LEU A 72 0.26 -8.77 7.40
CA LEU A 72 0.88 -9.99 6.87
C LEU A 72 0.35 -10.38 5.49
N SER A 73 -0.86 -9.96 5.14
CA SER A 73 -1.43 -10.25 3.81
C SER A 73 -0.85 -9.36 2.71
N ILE A 74 -0.28 -8.20 3.04
CA ILE A 74 0.25 -7.26 2.03
C ILE A 74 1.55 -7.81 1.48
N PHE A 75 1.56 -8.15 0.19
CA PHE A 75 2.77 -8.59 -0.51
C PHE A 75 3.32 -7.54 -1.48
N TYR A 76 2.58 -6.46 -1.76
CA TYR A 76 3.05 -5.38 -2.62
C TYR A 76 2.43 -4.03 -2.22
N VAL A 77 3.27 -2.99 -2.20
CA VAL A 77 2.84 -1.59 -2.03
C VAL A 77 3.14 -0.84 -3.32
N GLY A 78 2.13 -0.17 -3.87
CA GLY A 78 2.25 0.51 -5.14
C GLY A 78 1.75 1.96 -5.12
N LYS A 79 2.12 2.62 -6.21
CA LYS A 79 1.61 3.92 -6.65
C LYS A 79 1.15 3.80 -8.09
N GLY A 80 0.07 4.49 -8.42
CA GLY A 80 -0.60 4.33 -9.71
C GLY A 80 -1.14 5.64 -10.24
N LYS A 81 -1.38 5.65 -11.55
CA LYS A 81 -2.29 6.55 -12.23
C LYS A 81 -3.27 5.68 -13.01
N ARG A 82 -4.56 6.04 -13.06
CA ARG A 82 -5.59 5.32 -13.82
C ARG A 82 -5.58 3.79 -13.51
N SER A 83 -5.61 2.94 -14.53
CA SER A 83 -5.73 1.47 -14.43
C SER A 83 -4.44 0.72 -14.02
N ARG A 84 -3.46 1.40 -13.42
CA ARG A 84 -2.15 0.79 -13.11
C ARG A 84 -2.21 -0.51 -12.28
N PRO A 85 -3.13 -0.70 -11.31
CA PRO A 85 -3.25 -1.94 -10.55
C PRO A 85 -3.60 -3.15 -11.44
N TYR A 86 -4.57 -2.99 -12.34
CA TYR A 86 -4.94 -4.01 -13.34
C TYR A 86 -3.79 -4.35 -14.30
N ALA A 87 -2.92 -3.37 -14.61
CA ALA A 87 -1.77 -3.62 -15.46
C ALA A 87 -0.83 -4.72 -14.91
N HIS A 88 -0.67 -4.84 -13.59
CA HIS A 88 0.13 -5.93 -13.00
C HIS A 88 -0.54 -7.29 -13.14
N LEU A 89 -1.87 -7.34 -13.06
CA LEU A 89 -2.62 -8.56 -13.21
C LEU A 89 -2.63 -9.02 -14.68
N HIS A 90 -2.84 -8.11 -15.63
CA HIS A 90 -2.67 -8.44 -17.06
C HIS A 90 -1.23 -8.82 -17.41
N GLU A 91 -0.22 -8.22 -16.76
CA GLU A 91 1.18 -8.65 -16.90
C GLU A 91 1.35 -10.09 -16.42
N ALA A 92 0.73 -10.47 -15.30
CA ALA A 92 0.76 -11.84 -14.78
C ALA A 92 0.13 -12.84 -15.76
N ILE A 93 -0.98 -12.52 -16.43
CA ILE A 93 -1.59 -13.40 -17.45
C ILE A 93 -0.60 -13.69 -18.59
N LYS A 94 0.13 -12.67 -19.04
CA LYS A 94 1.08 -12.77 -20.16
C LYS A 94 2.46 -13.28 -19.73
N TYR A 95 2.67 -13.48 -18.43
CA TYR A 95 3.96 -13.81 -17.87
C TYR A 95 4.31 -15.28 -18.14
N ALA A 96 5.24 -15.49 -19.06
CA ALA A 96 5.94 -16.75 -19.21
C ALA A 96 7.00 -16.86 -18.10
N LYS A 97 6.91 -17.88 -17.23
CA LYS A 97 7.77 -18.15 -16.04
C LYS A 97 9.30 -18.23 -16.28
N SER A 98 9.79 -17.87 -17.46
CA SER A 98 11.20 -17.87 -17.86
C SER A 98 12.07 -16.80 -17.17
N LYS A 99 11.48 -15.78 -16.52
CA LYS A 99 12.22 -14.72 -15.80
C LYS A 99 11.60 -14.46 -14.43
N SER A 100 12.21 -14.94 -13.35
CA SER A 100 11.68 -14.80 -11.98
C SER A 100 11.31 -13.36 -11.62
N ASN A 101 10.06 -13.17 -11.19
CA ASN A 101 9.49 -11.91 -10.72
C ASN A 101 8.56 -12.24 -9.55
N GLN A 102 9.07 -12.08 -8.32
CA GLN A 102 8.37 -12.47 -7.09
C GLN A 102 6.93 -11.95 -7.00
N LYS A 103 6.66 -10.74 -7.51
CA LYS A 103 5.31 -10.17 -7.52
C LYS A 103 4.37 -10.95 -8.45
N LEU A 104 4.82 -11.26 -9.66
CA LEU A 104 4.03 -12.03 -10.63
C LEU A 104 3.91 -13.49 -10.21
N ASP A 105 4.98 -14.04 -9.63
CA ASP A 105 4.99 -15.39 -9.07
C ASP A 105 3.95 -15.51 -7.94
N GLN A 106 3.86 -14.53 -7.01
CA GLN A 106 2.84 -14.51 -5.96
C GLN A 106 1.41 -14.43 -6.51
N ILE A 107 1.16 -13.57 -7.51
CA ILE A 107 -0.16 -13.44 -8.15
C ILE A 107 -0.59 -14.79 -8.75
N TRP A 108 0.31 -15.43 -9.49
CA TRP A 108 0.07 -16.77 -10.06
C TRP A 108 -0.20 -17.82 -9.01
N ASP A 109 0.52 -17.77 -7.88
CA ASP A 109 0.37 -18.74 -6.81
C ASP A 109 -1.00 -18.63 -6.14
N ILE A 110 -1.50 -17.41 -5.94
CA ILE A 110 -2.86 -17.14 -5.44
C ILE A 110 -3.91 -17.66 -6.43
N TRP A 111 -3.78 -17.35 -7.73
CA TRP A 111 -4.72 -17.81 -8.76
C TRP A 111 -4.76 -19.32 -8.90
N ARG A 112 -3.61 -20.00 -8.82
CA ARG A 112 -3.55 -21.48 -8.90
C ARG A 112 -4.30 -22.15 -7.74
N ASP A 113 -4.37 -21.50 -6.60
CA ASP A 113 -5.13 -21.98 -5.43
C ASP A 113 -6.64 -21.67 -5.53
N GLY A 114 -7.11 -21.16 -6.68
CA GLY A 114 -8.52 -20.87 -6.96
C GLY A 114 -9.05 -19.59 -6.31
N MET A 115 -8.15 -18.70 -5.87
CA MET A 115 -8.50 -17.41 -5.26
C MET A 115 -8.04 -16.24 -6.11
N GLY A 116 -8.59 -15.05 -5.89
CA GLY A 116 -8.21 -13.83 -6.59
C GLY A 116 -7.43 -12.84 -5.72
N VAL A 117 -6.51 -12.11 -6.33
CA VAL A 117 -5.71 -11.09 -5.62
C VAL A 117 -6.60 -9.93 -5.20
N ILE A 118 -6.43 -9.43 -3.97
CA ILE A 118 -7.14 -8.24 -3.50
C ILE A 118 -6.34 -7.00 -3.89
N SER A 119 -6.94 -6.09 -4.64
CA SER A 119 -6.35 -4.80 -5.02
C SER A 119 -7.03 -3.65 -4.29
N LEU A 120 -6.44 -3.21 -3.17
CA LEU A 120 -6.99 -2.12 -2.34
C LEU A 120 -6.46 -0.77 -2.81
N HIS A 121 -7.34 0.14 -3.23
CA HIS A 121 -6.95 1.49 -3.64
C HIS A 121 -7.06 2.48 -2.47
N LEU A 122 -6.05 3.34 -2.31
CA LEU A 122 -5.87 4.22 -1.17
C LEU A 122 -5.44 5.62 -1.62
N PHE A 123 -5.79 6.62 -0.80
CA PHE A 123 -5.27 7.99 -0.95
C PHE A 123 -5.42 8.55 -2.38
N GLN A 124 -6.65 8.46 -2.90
CA GLN A 124 -7.01 8.94 -4.24
C GLN A 124 -6.81 10.46 -4.38
N SER A 125 -6.72 10.93 -5.62
CA SER A 125 -6.60 12.36 -5.96
C SER A 125 -5.35 13.03 -5.38
N ALA A 126 -4.26 12.27 -5.27
CA ALA A 126 -2.95 12.75 -4.87
C ALA A 126 -2.12 13.22 -6.07
N ILE A 127 -1.17 14.12 -5.83
CA ILE A 127 -0.13 14.42 -6.82
C ILE A 127 0.95 13.33 -6.79
N PRO A 128 1.79 13.18 -7.83
CA PRO A 128 2.77 12.09 -7.89
C PRO A 128 3.74 12.05 -6.70
N VAL A 129 4.28 13.19 -6.25
CA VAL A 129 5.22 13.23 -5.11
C VAL A 129 4.57 12.88 -3.78
N GLU A 130 3.27 13.11 -3.62
CA GLU A 130 2.54 12.64 -2.46
C GLU A 130 2.41 11.11 -2.49
N ALA A 131 2.03 10.55 -3.64
CA ALA A 131 1.92 9.10 -3.81
C ALA A 131 3.28 8.39 -3.66
N PHE A 132 4.38 8.98 -4.18
CA PHE A 132 5.76 8.50 -3.97
C PHE A 132 6.10 8.46 -2.48
N THR A 133 5.82 9.55 -1.77
CA THR A 133 6.17 9.69 -0.35
C THR A 133 5.38 8.73 0.53
N ARG A 134 4.06 8.60 0.29
CA ARG A 134 3.19 7.65 1.01
C ARG A 134 3.63 6.20 0.80
N GLU A 135 3.93 5.82 -0.44
CA GLU A 135 4.48 4.49 -0.78
C GLU A 135 5.79 4.24 -0.02
N ALA A 136 6.73 5.19 -0.06
CA ALA A 136 8.02 5.09 0.61
C ALA A 136 7.88 4.92 2.14
N CYS A 137 6.93 5.63 2.75
CA CYS A 137 6.62 5.48 4.18
C CYS A 137 6.04 4.10 4.50
N MET A 138 5.07 3.62 3.73
CA MET A 138 4.46 2.28 3.95
C MET A 138 5.49 1.16 3.74
N VAL A 139 6.33 1.25 2.70
CA VAL A 139 7.42 0.28 2.46
C VAL A 139 8.45 0.31 3.60
N GLU A 140 8.79 1.47 4.14
CA GLU A 140 9.71 1.59 5.29
C GLU A 140 9.11 1.04 6.60
N ALA A 141 7.78 1.03 6.72
CA ALA A 141 7.07 0.42 7.84
C ALA A 141 7.03 -1.11 7.76
N LEU A 142 6.71 -1.67 6.58
CA LEU A 142 6.63 -3.12 6.36
C LEU A 142 8.02 -3.78 6.29
N GLY A 143 8.98 -3.06 5.71
CA GLY A 143 10.30 -3.61 5.37
C GLY A 143 10.27 -4.41 4.07
N LEU A 144 11.34 -4.30 3.28
CA LEU A 144 11.42 -4.95 1.96
C LEU A 144 11.40 -6.47 2.02
N SER A 145 11.88 -7.10 3.09
CA SER A 145 11.93 -8.56 3.20
C SER A 145 10.54 -9.21 3.27
N GLN A 146 9.49 -8.43 3.54
CA GLN A 146 8.10 -8.88 3.60
C GLN A 146 7.32 -8.54 2.32
N LEU A 147 7.95 -7.84 1.36
CA LEU A 147 7.32 -7.34 0.16
C LEU A 147 8.00 -7.88 -1.09
N THR A 148 7.22 -8.02 -2.15
CA THR A 148 7.72 -8.30 -3.51
C THR A 148 8.23 -7.03 -4.23
N ASN A 149 8.25 -5.90 -3.52
CA ASN A 149 8.80 -4.63 -4.01
C ASN A 149 10.31 -4.75 -4.29
N GLN A 150 10.74 -4.42 -5.50
CA GLN A 150 12.15 -4.51 -5.88
C GLN A 150 13.03 -3.37 -5.32
N LYS A 151 12.44 -2.21 -5.03
CA LYS A 151 13.17 -1.00 -4.65
C LYS A 151 12.46 -0.26 -3.52
N ARG A 152 13.23 0.45 -2.71
CA ARG A 152 12.70 1.43 -1.75
C ARG A 152 12.06 2.60 -2.49
N GLY A 153 11.05 3.21 -1.87
CA GLY A 153 10.43 4.42 -2.38
C GLY A 153 11.29 5.68 -2.15
N GLU A 154 10.88 6.77 -2.76
CA GLU A 154 11.51 8.09 -2.63
C GLU A 154 10.66 9.01 -1.75
N TYR A 155 11.31 9.85 -0.96
CA TYR A 155 10.65 10.82 -0.10
C TYR A 155 10.76 12.23 -0.68
N TYR A 156 9.67 12.99 -0.64
CA TYR A 156 9.62 14.38 -1.11
C TYR A 156 9.07 15.31 -0.02
N GLY A 157 9.25 16.63 -0.22
CA GLY A 157 8.81 17.66 0.72
C GLY A 157 9.41 17.46 2.11
N LEU A 158 8.61 17.72 3.13
CA LEU A 158 8.94 17.60 4.55
C LEU A 158 9.46 16.20 4.88
N CYS A 159 8.88 15.17 4.27
CA CYS A 159 9.28 13.79 4.50
C CYS A 159 10.68 13.48 3.98
N ALA A 160 11.25 14.23 3.04
CA ALA A 160 12.63 14.01 2.60
C ALA A 160 13.62 14.17 3.77
N ASN A 161 13.38 15.17 4.62
CA ASN A 161 14.27 15.58 5.71
C ASN A 161 13.96 14.89 7.05
N LEU A 162 12.87 14.11 7.14
CA LEU A 162 12.56 13.37 8.37
C LEU A 162 13.55 12.24 8.63
N ASP A 163 13.82 11.99 9.90
CA ASP A 163 14.53 10.78 10.32
C ASP A 163 13.75 9.50 9.97
N LEU A 164 14.46 8.37 9.87
CA LEU A 164 13.87 7.08 9.51
C LEU A 164 12.82 6.61 10.52
N LYS A 165 12.96 6.96 11.80
CA LYS A 165 12.00 6.57 12.85
C LYS A 165 10.64 7.24 12.64
N LYS A 166 10.63 8.53 12.28
CA LYS A 166 9.42 9.28 11.94
C LYS A 166 8.82 8.80 10.63
N LYS A 167 9.62 8.56 9.59
CA LYS A 167 9.17 7.97 8.31
C LYS A 167 8.47 6.63 8.53
N ARG A 168 9.05 5.76 9.36
CA ARG A 168 8.47 4.47 9.74
C ARG A 168 7.16 4.61 10.51
N LYS A 169 7.11 5.49 11.52
CA LYS A 169 5.87 5.74 12.28
C LYS A 169 4.75 6.28 11.41
N LEU A 170 5.06 7.21 10.49
CA LEU A 170 4.10 7.71 9.50
C LEU A 170 3.62 6.57 8.61
N GLY A 171 4.50 5.68 8.15
CA GLY A 171 4.12 4.48 7.40
C GLY A 171 3.16 3.56 8.15
N ILE A 172 3.39 3.30 9.44
CA ILE A 172 2.49 2.50 10.28
C ILE A 172 1.11 3.16 10.39
N PHE A 173 1.08 4.48 10.61
CA PHE A 173 -0.15 5.25 10.66
C PHE A 173 -0.94 5.17 9.34
N LEU A 174 -0.25 5.31 8.20
CA LEU A 174 -0.86 5.16 6.87
C LEU A 174 -1.40 3.74 6.63
N LEU A 175 -0.68 2.71 7.06
CA LEU A 175 -1.13 1.31 6.97
C LEU A 175 -2.34 1.06 7.88
N HIS A 176 -2.40 1.70 9.04
CA HIS A 176 -3.59 1.61 9.89
C HIS A 176 -4.81 2.29 9.23
N LYS A 177 -4.64 3.44 8.58
CA LYS A 177 -5.71 4.05 7.76
C LYS A 177 -6.15 3.11 6.63
N ALA A 178 -5.20 2.46 5.95
CA ALA A 178 -5.48 1.47 4.91
C ALA A 178 -6.28 0.29 5.44
N PHE A 179 -5.95 -0.22 6.63
CA PHE A 179 -6.70 -1.26 7.31
C PHE A 179 -8.15 -0.85 7.60
N GLN A 180 -8.36 0.36 8.11
CA GLN A 180 -9.71 0.87 8.36
C GLN A 180 -10.53 1.00 7.06
N ILE A 181 -9.91 1.47 5.97
CA ILE A 181 -10.54 1.52 4.65
C ILE A 181 -10.91 0.11 4.18
N PHE A 182 -9.99 -0.85 4.29
CA PHE A 182 -10.22 -2.24 3.90
C PHE A 182 -11.38 -2.89 4.66
N LEU A 183 -11.48 -2.66 5.98
CA LEU A 183 -12.60 -3.16 6.78
C LEU A 183 -13.95 -2.57 6.34
N GLN A 184 -13.97 -1.33 5.84
CA GLN A 184 -15.18 -0.64 5.39
C GLN A 184 -15.58 -1.02 3.96
N GLU A 185 -14.61 -1.12 3.05
CA GLU A 185 -14.86 -1.47 1.64
C GLU A 185 -15.15 -2.97 1.45
N GLY A 186 -14.67 -3.80 2.39
CA GLY A 186 -14.74 -5.25 2.32
C GLY A 186 -13.62 -5.85 1.49
N GLU A 187 -13.62 -7.19 1.42
CA GLU A 187 -12.66 -7.93 0.61
C GLU A 187 -13.24 -8.20 -0.79
N ARG A 188 -12.51 -7.82 -1.83
CA ARG A 188 -12.87 -8.11 -3.23
C ARG A 188 -11.67 -8.71 -3.94
N GLN A 189 -11.83 -9.96 -4.34
CA GLN A 189 -10.81 -10.72 -5.05
C GLN A 189 -10.92 -10.48 -6.54
N ILE A 190 -9.78 -10.40 -7.23
CA ILE A 190 -9.69 -10.34 -8.69
C ILE A 190 -9.04 -11.65 -9.15
N CYS A 191 -9.88 -12.54 -9.64
CA CYS A 191 -9.49 -13.84 -10.16
C CYS A 191 -8.90 -13.70 -11.57
N GLN A 192 -8.31 -14.78 -12.08
CA GLN A 192 -7.74 -14.78 -13.42
C GLN A 192 -8.82 -14.58 -14.48
N GLU A 193 -10.02 -15.10 -14.24
CA GLU A 193 -11.18 -15.08 -15.15
C GLU A 193 -11.86 -13.71 -15.24
N ASP A 194 -11.58 -12.79 -14.31
CA ASP A 194 -12.14 -11.44 -14.26
C ASP A 194 -11.43 -10.45 -15.21
N LEU A 195 -10.39 -10.90 -15.94
CA LEU A 195 -9.39 -10.06 -16.62
C LEU A 195 -9.25 -10.33 -18.12
#